data_AF-A0A374I3I5-F1
#
_entry.id   AF-A0A374I3I5-F1
#
_cell.length_a   1.000
_cell.length_b   1.000
_cell.length_c   1.000
_cell.angle_alpha   90.00
_cell.angle_beta   90.00
_cell.angle_gamma   90.00
#
_symmetry.space_group_name_H-M   'P 1'
#
loop_
_entity.id
_entity.type
_entity.pdbx_description
1 polymer ?
#
loop_
_entity_poly.entity_id
_entity_poly.type
_entity_poly.pdbx_seq_one_letter_code
_entity_poly.pdbx_strand_id
1 'polypeptide(L)'
;MAEKPAGHILIECPNTIFHLYARDEGELSKIETFLRNIRGIKRLGLNDIYIWCNRQGILYVTKFHYRKDFSLWFNMKSYYLYFLQKFRYQFAQYAG
;
A
#
# COMPACT_ATOMS: atom_id res chain seq x y z
N MET A 1 -5.42 1.68 23.77
CA MET A 1 -6.69 2.16 23.19
C MET A 1 -6.50 2.19 21.68
N ALA A 2 -7.24 1.38 20.92
CA ALA A 2 -7.16 1.41 19.47
C ALA A 2 -8.02 2.59 18.98
N GLU A 3 -7.38 3.71 18.64
CA GLU A 3 -8.07 4.83 18.00
C GLU A 3 -8.80 4.31 16.76
N LYS A 4 -10.11 4.54 16.71
CA LYS A 4 -10.92 4.26 15.52
C LYS A 4 -10.32 5.10 14.38
N PRO A 5 -9.91 4.49 13.25
CA PRO A 5 -9.37 5.28 12.14
C PRO A 5 -10.45 6.25 11.64
N ALA A 6 -10.10 7.52 11.48
CA ALA A 6 -10.97 8.54 10.93
C ALA A 6 -11.37 8.23 9.48
N GLY A 7 -10.51 7.50 8.75
CA GLY A 7 -10.82 6.99 7.42
C GLY A 7 -9.98 5.80 7.00
N HIS A 8 -10.51 5.03 6.04
CA HIS A 8 -9.85 3.88 5.44
C HIS A 8 -9.93 3.99 3.92
N ILE A 9 -8.79 3.86 3.25
CA ILE A 9 -8.68 3.97 1.80
C ILE A 9 -8.00 2.72 1.27
N LEU A 10 -8.55 2.17 0.19
CA LEU A 10 -7.93 1.06 -0.53
C LEU A 10 -7.28 1.54 -1.83
N ILE A 11 -6.04 1.13 -2.04
CA ILE A 11 -5.35 1.26 -3.33
C ILE A 11 -5.16 -0.14 -3.90
N GLU A 12 -5.88 -0.44 -4.96
CA GLU A 12 -5.74 -1.69 -5.69
C GLU A 12 -4.63 -1.55 -6.73
N CYS A 13 -3.52 -2.25 -6.50
CA CYS A 13 -2.47 -2.46 -7.49
C CYS A 13 -2.58 -3.88 -8.07
N PRO A 14 -1.96 -4.15 -9.23
CA PRO A 14 -2.20 -5.38 -9.99
C PRO A 14 -2.05 -6.68 -9.18
N ASN A 15 -1.09 -6.77 -8.26
CA ASN A 15 -0.84 -7.97 -7.43
C ASN A 15 -0.91 -7.68 -5.92
N THR A 16 -1.19 -6.45 -5.52
CA THR A 16 -1.10 -6.02 -4.12
C THR A 16 -2.19 -4.99 -3.83
N ILE A 17 -2.94 -5.19 -2.76
CA ILE A 17 -3.92 -4.24 -2.24
C ILE A 17 -3.28 -3.53 -1.05
N PHE A 18 -3.28 -2.21 -1.05
CA PHE A 18 -2.88 -1.39 0.09
C PHE A 18 -4.11 -0.91 0.83
N HIS A 19 -4.18 -1.23 2.11
CA HIS A 19 -5.14 -0.67 3.05
C HIS A 19 -4.43 0.45 3.81
N LEU A 20 -4.74 1.70 3.49
CA LEU A 20 -4.24 2.86 4.24
C LEU A 20 -5.26 3.25 5.31
N TYR A 21 -4.77 3.49 6.52
CA TYR A 21 -5.57 3.92 7.65
C TYR A 21 -5.16 5.34 8.02
N ALA A 22 -6.11 6.27 7.93
CA ALA A 22 -5.95 7.63 8.40
C ALA A 22 -6.41 7.73 9.85
N ARG A 23 -5.58 8.30 10.72
CA ARG A 23 -5.91 8.58 12.11
C ARG A 23 -6.69 9.89 12.25
N ASP A 24 -6.35 10.87 11.42
CA ASP A 24 -6.96 12.20 11.41
C ASP A 24 -7.42 12.64 10.01
N GLU A 25 -8.22 13.69 9.98
CA GLU A 25 -8.77 14.28 8.75
C GLU A 25 -7.68 14.91 7.85
N GLY A 26 -6.56 15.35 8.45
CA GLY A 26 -5.39 15.85 7.74
C GLY A 26 -4.64 14.74 6.99
N GLU A 27 -4.42 13.58 7.62
CA GLU A 27 -3.92 12.37 6.96
C GLU A 27 -4.82 11.93 5.82
N LEU A 28 -6.15 11.97 6.02
CA LEU A 28 -7.12 11.63 4.97
C LEU A 28 -6.96 12.56 3.76
N SER A 29 -6.90 13.87 3.98
CA SER A 29 -6.72 14.87 2.92
C SER A 29 -5.38 14.70 2.17
N LYS A 30 -4.30 14.31 2.87
CA LYS A 30 -3.01 13.97 2.23
C LYS A 30 -3.14 12.74 1.33
N ILE A 31 -3.82 11.68 1.79
CA ILE A 31 -4.04 10.47 0.99
C ILE A 31 -4.89 10.79 -0.23
N GLU A 32 -5.97 11.55 -0.08
CA GLU A 32 -6.82 11.96 -1.20
C GLU A 32 -6.05 12.79 -2.24
N THR A 33 -5.22 13.73 -1.78
CA THR A 33 -4.36 14.54 -2.66
C THR A 33 -3.35 13.66 -3.39
N PHE A 34 -2.73 12.71 -2.68
CA PHE A 34 -1.82 11.74 -3.28
C PHE A 34 -2.53 10.91 -4.36
N LEU A 35 -3.73 10.39 -4.06
CA LEU A 35 -4.55 9.65 -5.03
C LEU A 35 -4.89 10.47 -6.28
N ARG A 36 -5.21 11.76 -6.12
CA ARG A 36 -5.47 12.66 -7.25
C ARG A 36 -4.21 12.86 -8.11
N ASN A 37 -3.05 13.02 -7.47
CA ASN A 37 -1.77 13.23 -8.17
C ASN A 37 -1.33 11.99 -8.96
N ILE A 38 -1.52 10.79 -8.40
CA ILE A 38 -1.10 9.54 -9.05
C ILE A 38 -2.08 9.07 -10.15
N ARG A 39 -3.34 9.53 -10.15
CA ARG A 39 -4.34 9.16 -11.18
C ARG A 39 -3.89 9.50 -12.60
N GLY A 40 -3.03 10.51 -12.79
CA GLY A 40 -2.47 10.87 -14.08
C GLY A 40 -1.17 10.14 -14.47
N ILE A 41 -0.56 9.39 -13.54
CA ILE A 41 0.75 8.76 -13.75
C ILE A 41 0.56 7.38 -14.38
N LYS A 42 1.06 7.20 -15.61
CA LYS A 42 0.93 5.93 -16.37
C LYS A 42 1.60 4.73 -15.71
N ARG A 43 2.59 4.94 -14.83
CA ARG A 43 3.31 3.88 -14.09
C ARG A 43 3.66 4.36 -12.69
N LEU A 44 2.80 4.06 -11.72
CA LEU A 44 3.15 4.18 -10.31
C LEU A 44 3.76 2.85 -9.83
N GLY A 45 4.97 2.90 -9.28
CA GLY A 45 5.60 1.72 -8.69
C GLY A 45 5.03 1.43 -7.31
N LEU A 46 4.96 0.14 -6.94
CA LEU A 46 4.61 -0.27 -5.56
C LEU A 46 5.56 0.38 -4.53
N ASN A 47 6.85 0.48 -4.88
CA ASN A 47 7.88 1.10 -4.06
C ASN A 47 7.57 2.57 -3.74
N ASP A 48 7.04 3.33 -4.71
CA ASP A 48 6.71 4.75 -4.51
C ASP A 48 5.61 4.91 -3.45
N ILE A 49 4.62 4.01 -3.44
CA ILE A 49 3.57 3.98 -2.43
C ILE A 49 4.17 3.69 -1.05
N TYR A 50 5.03 2.66 -0.94
CA TYR A 50 5.69 2.32 0.33
C TYR A 50 6.53 3.48 0.87
N ILE A 51 7.36 4.11 0.04
CA ILE A 51 8.21 5.23 0.43
C ILE A 51 7.35 6.42 0.87
N TRP A 52 6.29 6.72 0.13
CA TRP A 52 5.38 7.81 0.47
C TRP A 52 4.71 7.57 1.83
N CYS A 53 4.17 6.37 2.06
CA CYS A 53 3.53 6.04 3.34
C CYS A 53 4.52 6.14 4.50
N ASN A 54 5.73 5.57 4.36
CA ASN A 54 6.76 5.64 5.39
C ASN A 54 7.22 7.07 5.67
N ARG A 55 7.34 7.93 4.64
CA ARG A 55 7.71 9.34 4.81
C ARG A 55 6.62 10.17 5.49
N GLN A 56 5.36 9.89 5.20
CA GLN A 56 4.22 10.59 5.80
C GLN A 56 3.86 10.06 7.19
N GLY A 57 4.40 8.89 7.59
CA GLY A 57 4.07 8.23 8.85
C GLY A 57 2.68 7.58 8.86
N ILE A 58 2.09 7.35 7.68
CA ILE A 58 0.73 6.82 7.55
C ILE A 58 0.75 5.31 7.79
N LEU A 59 -0.18 4.81 8.60
CA LEU A 59 -0.32 3.39 8.85
C LEU A 59 -0.92 2.69 7.64
N TYR A 60 -0.27 1.63 7.15
CA TYR A 60 -0.80 0.81 6.06
C TYR A 60 -0.65 -0.69 6.31
N VAL A 61 -1.55 -1.46 5.69
CA VAL A 61 -1.50 -2.92 5.64
C VAL A 61 -1.59 -3.35 4.19
N THR A 62 -0.66 -4.18 3.73
CA THR A 62 -0.73 -4.73 2.37
C THR A 62 -1.27 -6.15 2.38
N LYS A 63 -2.10 -6.47 1.39
CA LYS A 63 -2.60 -7.83 1.12
C LYS A 63 -2.27 -8.23 -0.31
N PHE A 64 -2.00 -9.51 -0.52
CA PHE A 64 -1.77 -10.03 -1.86
C PHE A 64 -3.09 -10.10 -2.64
N HIS A 65 -3.12 -9.59 -3.87
CA HIS A 65 -4.26 -9.70 -4.77
C HIS A 65 -4.05 -10.92 -5.69
N TYR A 66 -4.75 -12.01 -5.40
CA TYR A 66 -4.68 -13.22 -6.23
C TYR A 66 -5.54 -13.05 -7.48
N ARG A 67 -4.89 -13.08 -8.66
CA ARG A 67 -5.58 -13.01 -9.95
C ARG A 67 -5.72 -14.40 -10.55
N LYS A 68 -6.97 -14.84 -10.75
CA LYS A 68 -7.29 -16.14 -11.36
C LYS A 68 -6.85 -16.24 -12.82
N ASP A 69 -6.66 -15.11 -13.49
CA ASP A 69 -6.29 -15.02 -14.91
C ASP A 69 -4.82 -15.41 -15.18
N PHE A 70 -3.97 -15.45 -14.16
CA PHE A 70 -2.56 -15.85 -14.30
C PHE A 70 -2.34 -17.32 -13.99
N SER A 71 -1.39 -17.94 -14.68
CA SER A 71 -0.96 -19.30 -14.36
C SER A 71 -0.41 -19.37 -12.93
N LEU A 72 -0.58 -20.55 -12.31
CA LEU A 72 -0.16 -20.83 -10.93
C LEU A 72 1.30 -20.39 -10.67
N TRP A 73 2.20 -20.64 -11.62
CA TRP A 73 3.60 -20.24 -11.55
C TRP A 73 3.80 -18.72 -11.47
N PHE A 74 3.07 -17.95 -12.29
CA PHE A 74 3.14 -16.48 -12.26
C PHE A 74 2.56 -15.90 -10.97
N ASN A 75 1.49 -16.50 -10.43
CA ASN A 75 0.97 -16.13 -9.13
C ASN A 75 1.96 -16.44 -8.00
N MET A 76 2.62 -17.60 -8.03
CA MET A 76 3.62 -17.99 -7.04
C MET A 76 4.84 -17.06 -7.06
N LYS A 77 5.34 -16.73 -8.25
CA LYS A 77 6.40 -15.72 -8.42
C LYS A 77 5.96 -14.34 -7.93
N SER A 78 4.73 -13.92 -8.24
CA SER A 78 4.19 -12.63 -7.80
C SER A 78 4.01 -12.57 -6.27
N TYR A 79 3.56 -13.68 -5.67
CA TYR A 79 3.45 -13.83 -4.21
C TYR A 79 4.82 -13.75 -3.53
N TYR A 80 5.82 -14.43 -4.09
CA TYR A 80 7.20 -14.36 -3.58
C TYR A 80 7.76 -12.93 -3.63
N LEU A 81 7.55 -12.21 -4.75
CA LEU A 81 7.96 -10.81 -4.88
C LEU A 81 7.21 -9.88 -3.91
N TYR A 82 5.91 -10.09 -3.70
CA TYR A 82 5.13 -9.38 -2.69
C TYR A 82 5.69 -9.64 -1.29
N PHE A 83 5.98 -10.89 -0.96
CA PHE A 83 6.50 -11.29 0.35
C PHE A 83 7.85 -10.65 0.65
N LEU A 84 8.78 -10.66 -0.31
CA LEU A 84 10.08 -9.98 -0.18
C LEU A 84 9.91 -8.46 0.03
N GLN A 85 9.02 -7.82 -0.71
CA GLN A 85 8.73 -6.40 -0.54
C GLN A 85 8.14 -6.12 0.83
N LYS A 86 7.15 -6.91 1.26
CA LYS A 86 6.53 -6.78 2.58
C LYS A 86 7.57 -6.86 3.69
N PHE A 87 8.49 -7.82 3.63
CA PHE A 87 9.60 -7.91 4.58
C PHE A 87 10.42 -6.62 4.59
N ARG A 88 10.87 -6.13 3.44
CA ARG A 88 11.70 -4.92 3.35
C ARG A 88 11.02 -3.67 3.93
N TYR A 89 9.75 -3.43 3.62
CA TYR A 89 9.07 -2.19 4.01
C TYR A 89 8.39 -2.25 5.37
N GLN A 90 7.94 -3.43 5.80
CA GLN A 90 7.34 -3.58 7.12
C GLN A 90 8.36 -3.35 8.23
N PHE A 91 9.60 -3.86 8.09
CA PHE A 91 10.68 -3.51 9.02
C PHE A 91 11.01 -2.01 9.01
N ALA A 92 10.97 -1.35 7.85
CA ALA A 92 11.20 0.08 7.76
C ALA A 92 10.11 0.92 8.46
N GLN A 93 8.86 0.45 8.52
CA GLN A 93 7.76 1.13 9.22
C GLN A 93 7.89 1.04 10.75
N TYR A 94 8.49 -0.03 11.29
CA TYR A 94 8.64 -0.25 12.74
C TYR A 94 10.01 0.14 13.31
N ALA A 95 10.94 0.60 12.45
CA ALA A 95 12.29 0.98 12.85
C ALA A 95 12.46 2.49 13.12
N GLY A 96 11.39 3.29 13.03
CA GLY A 96 11.34 4.70 13.42
C GLY A 96 10.39 4.89 14.60
#